data_AF-K1TFP5-F1
#
_entry.id   AF-K1TFP5-F1
#
_cell.length_a   1.000
_cell.length_b   1.000
_cell.length_c   1.000
_cell.angle_alpha   90.00
_cell.angle_beta   90.00
_cell.angle_gamma   90.00
#
_symmetry.space_group_name_H-M   'P 1'
#
loop_
_entity.id
_entity.type
_entity.pdbx_description
1 polymer ?
#
loop_
_entity_poly.entity_id
_entity_poly.type
_entity_poly.pdbx_seq_one_letter_code
_entity_poly.pdbx_strand_id
1 'polypeptide(L)'
;MGGTALSGTFQNYPVSSFGLYCEWSGTQSITGNYTDVTLKVYLSYYTLEVGARSDSTISINGVSETYTAPAIDDYSSGWKKKLLKTKTVRVSHNADGTKSGVVLSASWRFSGTYSGVSIGTITASTTVTLNSIDRSAPTVSCSVSGITANGFTISASSSATSDIWQYSLNGGTSWTQFSTTAGTSASVTLSSLSPNTTYSVRVRARKRTNQVYGTSSTVSAKTLGGAVIFSCGSFSADAATVSLSLRVTVYNAAYTNYITIKNGSTTYLSLAGRVWTSGTAYRTITLTSSERTTLLNAMASVKSFTATIELVTKSGSTQIGNASTCT
;
A
#
# COMPACT_ATOMS: atom_id res chain seq x y z
N MET A 1 34.62 -0.35 17.94
CA MET A 1 33.66 -0.65 16.86
C MET A 1 33.09 -2.04 17.14
N GLY A 2 31.94 -2.13 17.81
CA GLY A 2 31.30 -3.42 18.06
C GLY A 2 30.56 -3.85 16.80
N GLY A 3 30.96 -4.97 16.19
CA GLY A 3 30.22 -5.56 15.07
C GLY A 3 28.79 -5.88 15.47
N THR A 4 27.86 -5.76 14.53
CA THR A 4 26.48 -6.21 14.75
C THR A 4 26.46 -7.71 14.96
N ALA A 5 25.70 -8.20 15.93
CA ALA A 5 25.59 -9.62 16.19
C ALA A 5 24.16 -10.06 16.55
N LEU A 6 23.92 -11.37 16.42
CA LEU A 6 22.73 -12.05 16.96
C LEU A 6 23.11 -13.08 18.03
N SER A 7 24.36 -13.16 18.41
CA SER A 7 24.82 -13.98 19.52
C SER A 7 26.16 -13.50 20.01
N GLY A 8 26.52 -13.92 21.22
CA GLY A 8 27.84 -13.65 21.77
C GLY A 8 27.94 -14.09 23.21
N THR A 9 29.10 -13.79 23.79
CA THR A 9 29.42 -14.16 25.17
C THR A 9 30.07 -12.99 25.89
N PHE A 10 29.89 -12.91 27.19
CA PHE A 10 30.60 -11.98 28.06
C PHE A 10 30.77 -12.59 29.44
N GLN A 11 31.77 -12.17 30.18
CA GLN A 11 32.12 -12.81 31.46
C GLN A 11 32.77 -11.82 32.40
N ASN A 12 32.70 -12.12 33.70
CA ASN A 12 33.50 -11.48 34.73
C ASN A 12 33.97 -12.55 35.71
N TYR A 13 35.27 -12.80 35.73
CA TYR A 13 35.93 -13.76 36.61
C TYR A 13 36.84 -13.00 37.59
N PRO A 14 36.41 -12.82 38.85
CA PRO A 14 37.26 -12.18 39.86
C PRO A 14 38.57 -12.93 40.12
N VAL A 15 38.57 -14.26 39.92
CA VAL A 15 39.77 -15.11 39.94
C VAL A 15 39.69 -16.17 38.84
N SER A 16 40.82 -16.78 38.51
CA SER A 16 40.86 -17.81 37.46
C SER A 16 39.81 -18.89 37.68
N SER A 17 39.03 -19.17 36.64
CA SER A 17 38.02 -20.23 36.61
C SER A 17 36.84 -20.03 37.58
N PHE A 18 36.68 -18.86 38.21
CA PHE A 18 35.55 -18.56 39.09
C PHE A 18 34.89 -17.22 38.75
N GLY A 19 33.59 -17.26 38.46
CA GLY A 19 32.75 -16.07 38.28
C GLY A 19 31.62 -16.28 37.29
N LEU A 20 31.07 -15.19 36.75
CA LEU A 20 29.94 -15.26 35.82
C LEU A 20 30.41 -15.40 34.38
N TYR A 21 29.82 -16.36 33.68
CA TYR A 21 29.94 -16.54 32.24
C TYR A 21 28.54 -16.43 31.64
N CYS A 22 28.37 -15.57 30.66
CA CYS A 22 27.08 -15.30 30.06
C CYS A 22 27.12 -15.58 28.56
N GLU A 23 26.08 -16.24 28.07
CA GLU A 23 25.84 -16.46 26.64
C GLU A 23 24.54 -15.76 26.27
N TRP A 24 24.51 -15.09 25.12
CA TRP A 24 23.29 -14.48 24.61
C TRP A 24 23.06 -14.84 23.15
N SER A 25 21.79 -14.85 22.76
CA SER A 25 21.33 -15.08 21.38
C SER A 25 20.11 -14.22 21.09
N GLY A 26 19.90 -13.83 19.83
CA GLY A 26 18.78 -13.02 19.37
C GLY A 26 18.06 -13.69 18.20
N THR A 27 16.73 -13.74 18.28
CA THR A 27 15.87 -14.20 17.18
C THR A 27 15.07 -13.02 16.64
N GLN A 28 15.25 -12.69 15.37
CA GLN A 28 14.60 -11.53 14.74
C GLN A 28 13.21 -11.85 14.21
N SER A 29 12.29 -10.90 14.37
CA SER A 29 11.05 -10.81 13.60
C SER A 29 11.17 -9.64 12.62
N ILE A 30 11.35 -9.95 11.33
CA ILE A 30 11.49 -8.92 10.28
C ILE A 30 10.22 -8.08 10.18
N THR A 31 9.05 -8.74 10.17
CA THR A 31 7.75 -8.09 10.04
C THR A 31 7.33 -7.38 11.34
N GLY A 32 7.72 -7.92 12.49
CA GLY A 32 7.48 -7.30 13.79
C GLY A 32 8.46 -6.18 14.17
N ASN A 33 9.57 -6.05 13.44
CA ASN A 33 10.65 -5.08 13.72
C ASN A 33 11.22 -5.17 15.14
N TYR A 34 11.49 -6.39 15.61
CA TYR A 34 12.09 -6.65 16.91
C TYR A 34 13.05 -7.84 16.90
N THR A 35 13.90 -7.93 17.92
CA THR A 35 14.68 -9.13 18.26
C THR A 35 14.26 -9.63 19.63
N ASP A 36 13.89 -10.91 19.74
CA ASP A 36 13.75 -11.57 21.04
C ASP A 36 15.16 -11.99 21.50
N VAL A 37 15.70 -11.28 22.49
CA VAL A 37 17.05 -11.49 23.03
C VAL A 37 16.96 -12.42 24.23
N THR A 38 17.69 -13.51 24.18
CA THR A 38 17.82 -14.50 25.25
C THR A 38 19.19 -14.40 25.89
N LEU A 39 19.23 -14.32 27.22
CA LEU A 39 20.44 -14.32 28.03
C LEU A 39 20.45 -15.55 28.93
N LYS A 40 21.52 -16.32 28.87
CA LYS A 40 21.81 -17.45 29.76
C LYS A 40 22.98 -17.08 30.66
N VAL A 41 22.77 -17.21 31.96
CA VAL A 41 23.77 -16.86 32.99
C VAL A 41 24.28 -18.16 33.59
N TYR A 42 25.59 -18.36 33.51
CA TYR A 42 26.29 -19.51 34.07
C TYR A 42 27.21 -19.03 35.19
N LEU A 43 27.28 -19.81 36.26
CA LEU A 43 28.38 -19.73 37.21
C LEU A 43 29.49 -20.67 36.75
N SER A 44 30.68 -20.12 36.62
CA SER A 44 31.90 -20.87 36.38
C SER A 44 32.66 -21.05 37.70
N TYR A 45 33.12 -22.26 37.99
CA TYR A 45 33.85 -22.60 39.21
C TYR A 45 34.65 -23.91 39.02
N TYR A 46 35.58 -24.21 39.93
CA TYR A 46 36.31 -25.49 39.99
C TYR A 46 35.66 -26.43 41.01
N THR A 47 35.89 -26.17 42.30
CA THR A 47 35.10 -26.71 43.42
C THR A 47 34.35 -25.56 44.10
N LEU A 48 33.18 -25.82 44.69
CA LEU A 48 32.38 -24.79 45.34
C LEU A 48 31.39 -25.40 46.34
N GLU A 49 31.42 -24.91 47.57
CA GLU A 49 30.32 -25.06 48.53
C GLU A 49 29.76 -23.66 48.83
N VAL A 50 28.49 -23.44 48.50
CA VAL A 50 27.78 -22.18 48.78
C VAL A 50 26.28 -22.43 48.89
N GLY A 51 25.65 -21.79 49.86
CA GLY A 51 24.19 -21.79 50.00
C GLY A 51 23.49 -21.07 48.84
N ALA A 52 22.17 -21.25 48.74
CA ALA A 52 21.36 -20.58 47.74
C ALA A 52 21.42 -19.04 47.88
N ARG A 53 21.27 -18.32 46.75
CA ARG A 53 21.33 -16.85 46.69
C ARG A 53 20.08 -16.28 46.04
N SER A 54 19.16 -15.77 46.85
CA SER A 54 17.86 -15.21 46.41
C SER A 54 17.93 -13.79 45.82
N ASP A 55 19.10 -13.15 45.88
CA ASP A 55 19.35 -11.78 45.45
C ASP A 55 20.13 -11.68 44.12
N SER A 56 20.15 -12.77 43.34
CA SER A 56 20.78 -12.77 42.02
C SER A 56 19.91 -12.03 41.01
N THR A 57 20.51 -11.31 40.05
CA THR A 57 19.74 -10.57 39.04
C THR A 57 20.14 -10.95 37.62
N ILE A 58 19.19 -10.84 36.71
CA ILE A 58 19.39 -10.93 35.26
C ILE A 58 18.62 -9.79 34.59
N SER A 59 19.27 -9.06 33.68
CA SER A 59 18.67 -7.92 32.98
C SER A 59 19.02 -7.93 31.50
N ILE A 60 18.01 -7.62 30.70
CA ILE A 60 18.14 -7.40 29.25
C ILE A 60 17.45 -6.07 28.95
N ASN A 61 18.23 -5.11 28.46
CA ASN A 61 17.75 -3.80 28.03
C ASN A 61 16.86 -3.08 29.07
N GLY A 62 17.30 -3.09 30.34
CA GLY A 62 16.57 -2.47 31.46
C GLY A 62 15.44 -3.32 32.05
N VAL A 63 15.08 -4.45 31.42
CA VAL A 63 14.08 -5.38 31.96
C VAL A 63 14.77 -6.39 32.89
N SER A 64 14.80 -6.05 34.17
CA SER A 64 15.45 -6.84 35.22
C SER A 64 14.52 -7.88 35.84
N GLU A 65 15.10 -8.94 36.40
CA GLU A 65 14.43 -9.94 37.23
C GLU A 65 15.39 -10.43 38.30
N THR A 66 14.88 -10.56 39.53
CA THR A 66 15.59 -11.19 40.64
C THR A 66 15.23 -12.67 40.69
N TYR A 67 16.22 -13.54 40.93
CA TYR A 67 16.01 -14.98 41.01
C TYR A 67 16.88 -15.63 42.10
N THR A 68 16.45 -16.81 42.55
CA THR A 68 17.23 -17.63 43.48
C THR A 68 18.17 -18.55 42.72
N ALA A 69 19.48 -18.30 42.81
CA ALA A 69 20.48 -19.26 42.39
C ALA A 69 20.51 -20.43 43.39
N PRO A 70 20.49 -21.69 42.93
CA PRO A 70 20.48 -22.84 43.82
C PRO A 70 21.78 -22.94 44.62
N ALA A 71 21.72 -23.62 45.76
CA ALA A 71 22.92 -24.03 46.47
C ALA A 71 23.81 -24.91 45.55
N ILE A 72 25.11 -24.85 45.78
CA ILE A 72 26.10 -25.66 45.09
C ILE A 72 26.94 -26.30 46.18
N ASP A 73 26.97 -27.62 46.18
CA ASP A 73 27.86 -28.42 47.00
C ASP A 73 28.56 -29.37 46.04
N ASP A 74 29.75 -28.96 45.59
CA ASP A 74 30.49 -29.67 44.56
C ASP A 74 32.00 -29.57 44.77
N TYR A 75 32.55 -30.65 45.32
CA TYR A 75 33.97 -30.84 45.61
C TYR A 75 34.73 -31.61 44.52
N SER A 76 34.06 -31.97 43.41
CA SER A 76 34.73 -32.73 42.36
C SER A 76 35.74 -31.86 41.59
N SER A 77 36.89 -32.42 41.23
CA SER A 77 37.91 -31.71 40.46
C SER A 77 37.43 -31.41 39.04
N GLY A 78 37.78 -30.25 38.50
CA GLY A 78 37.54 -29.89 37.11
C GLY A 78 36.79 -28.57 36.96
N TRP A 79 37.00 -27.93 35.81
CA TRP A 79 36.35 -26.65 35.52
C TRP A 79 34.90 -26.86 35.05
N LYS A 80 33.96 -26.14 35.67
CA LYS A 80 32.52 -26.33 35.45
C LYS A 80 31.83 -25.05 35.05
N LYS A 81 30.68 -25.23 34.39
CA LYS A 81 29.71 -24.17 34.08
C LYS A 81 28.32 -24.66 34.49
N LYS A 82 27.74 -24.07 35.54
CA LYS A 82 26.38 -24.36 36.00
C LYS A 82 25.44 -23.25 35.54
N LEU A 83 24.42 -23.61 34.76
CA LEU A 83 23.37 -22.66 34.38
C LEU A 83 22.62 -22.22 35.64
N LEU A 84 22.56 -20.90 35.86
CA LEU A 84 21.81 -20.29 36.95
C LEU A 84 20.43 -19.84 36.50
N LYS A 85 20.33 -19.19 35.33
CA LYS A 85 19.08 -18.59 34.84
C LYS A 85 19.11 -18.38 33.34
N THR A 86 17.93 -18.48 32.73
CA THR A 86 17.66 -18.03 31.36
C THR A 86 16.56 -16.98 31.39
N LYS A 87 16.70 -15.92 30.60
CA LYS A 87 15.67 -14.89 30.39
C LYS A 87 15.59 -14.52 28.92
N THR A 88 14.39 -14.27 28.44
CA THR A 88 14.15 -13.74 27.09
C THR A 88 13.36 -12.44 27.19
N VAL A 89 13.80 -11.42 26.47
CA VAL A 89 13.14 -10.10 26.39
C VAL A 89 13.04 -9.68 24.94
N ARG A 90 11.85 -9.22 24.55
CA ARG A 90 11.63 -8.59 23.26
C ARG A 90 12.24 -7.19 23.25
N VAL A 91 13.13 -6.94 22.29
CA VAL A 91 13.77 -5.64 22.07
C VAL A 91 13.32 -5.08 20.72
N SER A 92 12.51 -4.03 20.76
CA SER A 92 12.06 -3.32 19.54
C SER A 92 13.22 -2.54 18.90
N HIS A 93 13.23 -2.54 17.56
CA HIS A 93 14.18 -1.77 16.76
C HIS A 93 13.63 -0.38 16.44
N ASN A 94 14.50 0.51 16.01
CA ASN A 94 14.12 1.81 15.45
C ASN A 94 13.31 1.63 14.15
N ALA A 95 12.68 2.69 13.66
CA ALA A 95 11.88 2.65 12.44
C ALA A 95 12.68 2.24 11.18
N ASP A 96 13.98 2.53 11.16
CA ASP A 96 14.94 2.14 10.12
C ASP A 96 15.49 0.71 10.30
N GLY A 97 15.07 0.01 11.35
CA GLY A 97 15.47 -1.37 11.66
C GLY A 97 16.78 -1.48 12.43
N THR A 98 17.42 -0.36 12.80
CA THR A 98 18.64 -0.37 13.60
C THR A 98 18.34 -0.55 15.10
N LYS A 99 19.28 -1.12 15.86
CA LYS A 99 19.21 -1.16 17.32
C LYS A 99 20.59 -1.28 17.95
N SER A 100 21.00 -0.26 18.70
CA SER A 100 22.22 -0.22 19.50
C SER A 100 21.91 -0.01 20.99
N GLY A 101 22.92 -0.12 21.85
CA GLY A 101 22.78 0.19 23.27
C GLY A 101 22.02 -0.87 24.07
N VAL A 102 21.91 -2.11 23.57
CA VAL A 102 21.22 -3.18 24.29
C VAL A 102 22.13 -3.65 25.42
N VAL A 103 21.82 -3.24 26.64
CA VAL A 103 22.59 -3.61 27.83
C VAL A 103 22.17 -5.01 28.29
N LEU A 104 23.14 -5.89 28.46
CA LEU A 104 22.96 -7.23 29.04
C LEU A 104 23.72 -7.26 30.36
N SER A 105 23.10 -7.71 31.44
CA SER A 105 23.79 -7.84 32.71
C SER A 105 23.24 -8.96 33.59
N ALA A 106 24.11 -9.51 34.42
CA ALA A 106 23.74 -10.43 35.47
C ALA A 106 24.59 -10.18 36.73
N SER A 107 23.99 -10.44 37.89
CA SER A 107 24.70 -10.41 39.16
C SER A 107 24.45 -11.67 39.98
N TRP A 108 25.47 -12.10 40.70
CA TRP A 108 25.39 -13.19 41.67
C TRP A 108 26.28 -12.87 42.86
N ARG A 109 25.73 -12.96 44.07
CA ARG A 109 26.45 -12.67 45.30
C ARG A 109 27.16 -13.92 45.83
N PHE A 110 28.48 -13.92 45.84
CA PHE A 110 29.25 -14.97 46.49
C PHE A 110 29.36 -14.74 48.00
N SER A 111 29.87 -13.58 48.42
CA SER A 111 30.13 -13.21 49.82
C SER A 111 30.98 -14.24 50.57
N GLY A 112 32.19 -14.49 50.07
CA GLY A 112 33.12 -15.44 50.65
C GLY A 112 34.54 -15.27 50.14
N THR A 113 35.42 -16.20 50.51
CA THR A 113 36.81 -16.25 50.03
C THR A 113 36.95 -17.41 49.04
N TYR A 114 37.45 -17.13 47.84
CA TYR A 114 37.75 -18.14 46.81
C TYR A 114 39.22 -18.01 46.39
N SER A 115 39.98 -19.10 46.47
CA SER A 115 41.42 -19.11 46.16
C SER A 115 42.22 -17.99 46.84
N GLY A 116 41.90 -17.68 48.10
CA GLY A 116 42.55 -16.63 48.88
C GLY A 116 42.05 -15.19 48.60
N VAL A 117 41.09 -15.00 47.71
CA VAL A 117 40.53 -13.68 47.36
C VAL A 117 39.13 -13.52 47.94
N SER A 118 38.90 -12.44 48.69
CA SER A 118 37.55 -12.06 49.16
C SER A 118 36.72 -11.52 48.00
N ILE A 119 35.59 -12.15 47.72
CA ILE A 119 34.70 -11.83 46.61
C ILE A 119 33.28 -11.57 47.12
N GLY A 120 32.77 -10.38 46.84
CA GLY A 120 31.39 -9.97 47.14
C GLY A 120 30.41 -10.37 46.03
N THR A 121 29.76 -9.38 45.44
CA THR A 121 28.87 -9.58 44.28
C THR A 121 29.66 -9.56 42.98
N ILE A 122 29.49 -10.60 42.18
CA ILE A 122 30.04 -10.69 40.83
C ILE A 122 28.99 -10.12 39.88
N THR A 123 29.37 -9.11 39.11
CA THR A 123 28.53 -8.52 38.06
C THR A 123 29.21 -8.67 36.73
N ALA A 124 28.55 -9.32 35.78
CA ALA A 124 28.97 -9.35 34.38
C ALA A 124 28.01 -8.48 33.57
N SER A 125 28.55 -7.63 32.70
CA SER A 125 27.73 -6.83 31.79
C SER A 125 28.42 -6.60 30.46
N THR A 126 27.61 -6.30 29.45
CA THR A 126 28.06 -5.84 28.14
C THR A 126 26.99 -4.98 27.50
N THR A 127 27.36 -4.22 26.47
CA THR A 127 26.43 -3.49 25.62
C THR A 127 26.60 -3.98 24.20
N VAL A 128 25.50 -4.40 23.56
CA VAL A 128 25.53 -4.96 22.21
C VAL A 128 24.75 -4.10 21.22
N THR A 129 25.19 -4.17 19.97
CA THR A 129 24.43 -3.67 18.81
C THR A 129 23.89 -4.87 18.07
N LEU A 130 22.56 -4.93 17.88
CA LEU A 130 21.91 -6.02 17.20
C LEU A 130 22.03 -5.85 15.69
N ASN A 131 21.99 -6.95 14.94
CA ASN A 131 21.87 -6.90 13.48
C ASN A 131 20.68 -6.02 13.07
N SER A 132 20.84 -5.24 12.01
CA SER A 132 19.72 -4.43 11.50
C SER A 132 18.67 -5.31 10.82
N ILE A 133 17.41 -4.90 10.90
CA ILE A 133 16.30 -5.52 10.19
C ILE A 133 16.08 -4.75 8.89
N ASP A 134 15.92 -5.44 7.75
CA ASP A 134 15.67 -4.79 6.46
C ASP A 134 14.36 -3.98 6.48
N ARG A 135 14.48 -2.65 6.36
CA ARG A 135 13.36 -1.71 6.22
C ARG A 135 13.29 -1.04 4.85
N SER A 136 13.98 -1.59 3.84
CA SER A 136 13.91 -1.08 2.47
C SER A 136 12.50 -1.24 1.88
N ALA A 137 11.96 -0.14 1.37
CA ALA A 137 10.75 -0.16 0.56
C ALA A 137 11.06 -0.69 -0.86
N PRO A 138 10.11 -1.37 -1.52
CA PRO A 138 10.24 -1.66 -2.94
C PRO A 138 10.10 -0.36 -3.76
N THR A 139 10.74 -0.30 -4.92
CA THR A 139 10.43 0.72 -5.92
C THR A 139 9.15 0.32 -6.63
N VAL A 140 8.19 1.25 -6.75
CA VAL A 140 6.88 1.00 -7.36
C VAL A 140 6.67 1.94 -8.53
N SER A 141 6.15 1.43 -9.65
CA SER A 141 5.71 2.23 -10.78
C SER A 141 4.22 2.06 -11.03
N CYS A 142 3.61 3.06 -11.67
CA CYS A 142 2.20 3.09 -12.00
C CYS A 142 2.07 3.60 -13.44
N SER A 143 1.16 3.00 -14.20
CA SER A 143 0.75 3.47 -15.52
C SER A 143 -0.77 3.34 -15.67
N VAL A 144 -1.32 4.07 -16.62
CA VAL A 144 -2.75 4.08 -16.95
C VAL A 144 -2.95 3.74 -18.43
N SER A 145 -3.99 2.99 -18.73
CA SER A 145 -4.35 2.56 -20.09
C SER A 145 -5.85 2.33 -20.19
N GLY A 146 -6.35 1.92 -21.36
CA GLY A 146 -7.75 1.54 -21.53
C GLY A 146 -8.74 2.65 -21.16
N ILE A 147 -8.40 3.91 -21.47
CA ILE A 147 -9.20 5.07 -21.09
C ILE A 147 -10.54 5.04 -21.83
N THR A 148 -11.63 5.12 -21.08
CA THR A 148 -13.01 5.22 -21.56
C THR A 148 -13.65 6.52 -21.06
N ALA A 149 -14.92 6.74 -21.39
CA ALA A 149 -15.67 7.87 -20.85
C ALA A 149 -15.91 7.78 -19.34
N ASN A 150 -15.84 6.58 -18.75
CA ASN A 150 -16.21 6.36 -17.35
C ASN A 150 -15.15 5.59 -16.56
N GLY A 151 -13.92 5.48 -17.08
CA GLY A 151 -12.94 4.60 -16.46
C GLY A 151 -11.61 4.55 -17.18
N PHE A 152 -10.65 3.87 -16.56
CA PHE A 152 -9.35 3.51 -17.11
C PHE A 152 -8.76 2.35 -16.29
N THR A 153 -7.80 1.64 -16.87
CA THR A 153 -7.04 0.60 -16.19
C THR A 153 -5.79 1.18 -15.55
N ILE A 154 -5.56 0.84 -14.28
CA ILE A 154 -4.32 1.09 -13.55
C ILE A 154 -3.48 -0.18 -13.63
N SER A 155 -2.22 -0.04 -14.01
CA SER A 155 -1.22 -1.11 -13.96
C SER A 155 -0.07 -0.66 -13.08
N ALA A 156 0.37 -1.53 -12.17
CA ALA A 156 1.47 -1.26 -11.25
C ALA A 156 2.51 -2.36 -11.27
N SER A 157 3.76 -1.99 -11.03
CA SER A 157 4.87 -2.94 -10.86
C SER A 157 5.69 -2.60 -9.62
N SER A 158 6.39 -3.60 -9.09
CA SER A 158 7.20 -3.52 -7.88
C SER A 158 8.55 -4.21 -8.11
N SER A 159 9.63 -3.63 -7.58
CA SER A 159 10.98 -4.19 -7.66
C SER A 159 11.18 -5.46 -6.80
N ALA A 160 10.19 -5.83 -6.01
CA ALA A 160 10.19 -7.04 -5.19
C ALA A 160 8.77 -7.64 -5.14
N THR A 161 8.66 -8.91 -4.77
CA THR A 161 7.35 -9.55 -4.56
C THR A 161 6.56 -8.80 -3.50
N SER A 162 5.40 -8.30 -3.90
CA SER A 162 4.46 -7.56 -3.06
C SER A 162 3.15 -8.32 -2.89
N ASP A 163 2.55 -8.22 -1.71
CA ASP A 163 1.37 -9.01 -1.31
C ASP A 163 0.12 -8.16 -1.02
N ILE A 164 0.24 -6.84 -0.99
CA ILE A 164 -0.89 -5.90 -0.94
C ILE A 164 -0.63 -4.79 -1.95
N TRP A 165 -1.63 -4.53 -2.78
CA TRP A 165 -1.63 -3.47 -3.79
C TRP A 165 -2.80 -2.53 -3.59
N GLN A 166 -2.51 -1.24 -3.54
CA GLN A 166 -3.48 -0.20 -3.23
C GLN A 166 -3.31 1.01 -4.13
N TYR A 167 -4.41 1.65 -4.53
CA TYR A 167 -4.38 2.91 -5.27
C TYR A 167 -5.01 4.05 -4.47
N SER A 168 -4.69 5.28 -4.86
CA SER A 168 -5.34 6.49 -4.37
C SER A 168 -5.54 7.46 -5.53
N LEU A 169 -6.69 8.14 -5.54
CA LEU A 169 -7.06 9.12 -6.56
C LEU A 169 -6.94 10.54 -6.01
N ASN A 170 -6.67 11.50 -6.91
CA ASN A 170 -6.80 12.93 -6.67
C ASN A 170 -6.01 13.45 -5.45
N GLY A 171 -4.83 12.87 -5.19
CA GLY A 171 -3.98 13.25 -4.06
C GLY A 171 -4.53 12.86 -2.68
N GLY A 172 -5.55 12.00 -2.60
CA GLY A 172 -6.14 11.56 -1.34
C GLY A 172 -5.15 10.86 -0.40
N THR A 173 -5.45 10.88 0.89
CA THR A 173 -4.68 10.18 1.95
C THR A 173 -5.16 8.75 2.17
N SER A 174 -6.40 8.44 1.77
CA SER A 174 -6.98 7.09 1.81
C SER A 174 -6.48 6.23 0.65
N TRP A 175 -6.38 4.93 0.92
CA TRP A 175 -5.88 3.92 -0.01
C TRP A 175 -6.90 2.80 -0.20
N THR A 176 -7.26 2.52 -1.44
CA THR A 176 -8.18 1.43 -1.80
C THR A 176 -7.39 0.21 -2.25
N GLN A 177 -7.60 -0.93 -1.59
CA GLN A 177 -6.96 -2.19 -1.95
C GLN A 177 -7.63 -2.80 -3.18
N PHE A 178 -6.81 -3.15 -4.17
CA PHE A 178 -7.29 -3.78 -5.40
C PHE A 178 -6.69 -5.16 -5.67
N SER A 179 -5.64 -5.56 -4.95
CA SER A 179 -5.10 -6.92 -5.02
C SER A 179 -4.39 -7.32 -3.73
N THR A 180 -4.52 -8.60 -3.37
CA THR A 180 -3.75 -9.30 -2.32
C THR A 180 -2.91 -10.46 -2.88
N THR A 181 -2.89 -10.62 -4.20
CA THR A 181 -2.12 -11.67 -4.85
C THR A 181 -0.64 -11.31 -4.80
N ALA A 182 0.16 -12.23 -4.28
CA ALA A 182 1.60 -12.06 -4.23
C ALA A 182 2.19 -12.06 -5.65
N GLY A 183 2.94 -11.02 -6.01
CA GLY A 183 3.57 -10.90 -7.32
C GLY A 183 4.42 -9.64 -7.45
N THR A 184 4.99 -9.41 -8.64
CA THR A 184 5.76 -8.18 -8.96
C THR A 184 4.93 -7.17 -9.75
N SER A 185 3.68 -7.48 -10.07
CA SER A 185 2.74 -6.59 -10.76
C SER A 185 1.30 -6.89 -10.38
N ALA A 186 0.44 -5.86 -10.49
CA ALA A 186 -1.00 -6.00 -10.37
C ALA A 186 -1.71 -4.92 -11.21
N SER A 187 -2.96 -5.17 -11.60
CA SER A 187 -3.77 -4.20 -12.33
C SER A 187 -5.23 -4.23 -11.90
N VAL A 188 -5.92 -3.09 -12.08
CA VAL A 188 -7.36 -2.96 -11.83
C VAL A 188 -7.97 -1.97 -12.81
N THR A 189 -9.18 -2.26 -13.30
CA THR A 189 -9.96 -1.31 -14.09
C THR A 189 -10.89 -0.53 -13.18
N LEU A 190 -10.75 0.80 -13.18
CA LEU A 190 -11.67 1.70 -12.52
C LEU A 190 -12.84 2.02 -13.45
N SER A 191 -14.05 2.06 -12.90
CA SER A 191 -15.28 2.39 -13.60
C SER A 191 -16.06 3.47 -12.84
N SER A 192 -17.21 3.88 -13.37
CA SER A 192 -18.11 4.88 -12.76
C SER A 192 -17.45 6.25 -12.50
N LEU A 193 -16.41 6.57 -13.26
CA LEU A 193 -15.79 7.88 -13.25
C LEU A 193 -16.61 8.87 -14.10
N SER A 194 -16.46 10.16 -13.79
CA SER A 194 -17.09 11.23 -14.54
C SER A 194 -16.42 11.40 -15.90
N PRO A 195 -17.19 11.59 -16.99
CA PRO A 195 -16.63 11.91 -18.31
C PRO A 195 -15.84 13.20 -18.34
N ASN A 196 -14.91 13.30 -19.29
CA ASN A 196 -14.05 14.48 -19.52
C ASN A 196 -13.35 15.01 -18.24
N THR A 197 -13.05 14.14 -17.29
CA THR A 197 -12.50 14.51 -15.99
C THR A 197 -11.08 13.99 -15.86
N THR A 198 -10.16 14.86 -15.44
CA THR A 198 -8.77 14.47 -15.15
C THR A 198 -8.68 13.93 -13.73
N TYR A 199 -8.17 12.71 -13.60
CA TYR A 199 -7.86 12.07 -12.33
C TYR A 199 -6.35 11.96 -12.18
N SER A 200 -5.85 12.26 -10.99
CA SER A 200 -4.48 11.88 -10.61
C SER A 200 -4.52 10.55 -9.86
N VAL A 201 -3.54 9.69 -10.10
CA VAL A 201 -3.47 8.31 -9.58
C VAL A 201 -2.07 8.09 -9.02
N ARG A 202 -2.00 7.42 -7.87
CA ARG A 202 -0.76 6.80 -7.38
C ARG A 202 -1.07 5.42 -6.82
N VAL A 203 -0.08 4.53 -6.85
CA VAL A 203 -0.18 3.17 -6.32
C VAL A 203 0.87 2.97 -5.25
N ARG A 204 0.54 2.17 -4.23
CA ARG A 204 1.53 1.61 -3.30
C ARG A 204 1.44 0.10 -3.25
N ALA A 205 2.58 -0.52 -3.00
CA ALA A 205 2.72 -1.96 -2.90
C ALA A 205 3.47 -2.32 -1.61
N ARG A 206 2.98 -3.31 -0.87
CA ARG A 206 3.64 -3.82 0.35
C ARG A 206 4.59 -4.95 0.00
N LYS A 207 5.89 -4.79 0.24
CA LYS A 207 6.90 -5.85 0.04
C LYS A 207 6.63 -7.01 1.01
N ARG A 208 6.54 -8.23 0.47
CA ARG A 208 6.11 -9.41 1.23
C ARG A 208 7.08 -9.77 2.37
N THR A 209 8.38 -9.61 2.16
CA THR A 209 9.40 -10.10 3.09
C THR A 209 9.53 -9.26 4.36
N ASN A 210 9.27 -7.95 4.28
CA ASN A 210 9.46 -7.02 5.39
C ASN A 210 8.23 -6.13 5.69
N GLN A 211 7.14 -6.29 4.94
CA GLN A 211 5.89 -5.56 5.07
C GLN A 211 6.00 -4.03 4.91
N VAL A 212 7.09 -3.53 4.32
CA VAL A 212 7.28 -2.10 4.02
C VAL A 212 6.52 -1.74 2.75
N TYR A 213 5.88 -0.57 2.74
CA TYR A 213 5.22 -0.03 1.55
C TYR A 213 6.19 0.81 0.72
N GLY A 214 6.21 0.56 -0.58
CA GLY A 214 6.73 1.46 -1.59
C GLY A 214 5.57 2.18 -2.29
N THR A 215 5.78 3.42 -2.70
CA THR A 215 4.74 4.24 -3.36
C THR A 215 5.27 4.76 -4.69
N SER A 216 4.46 4.69 -5.74
CA SER A 216 4.80 5.23 -7.06
C SER A 216 4.74 6.76 -7.07
N SER A 217 5.37 7.34 -8.09
CA SER A 217 5.02 8.70 -8.52
C SER A 217 3.55 8.78 -8.94
N THR A 218 3.02 10.01 -8.95
CA THR A 218 1.66 10.29 -9.43
C THR A 218 1.64 10.30 -10.96
N VAL A 219 0.64 9.63 -11.56
CA VAL A 219 0.30 9.72 -12.98
C VAL A 219 -1.09 10.34 -13.15
N SER A 220 -1.38 10.86 -14.34
CA SER A 220 -2.69 11.47 -14.65
C SER A 220 -3.39 10.72 -15.78
N ALA A 221 -4.71 10.57 -15.66
CA ALA A 221 -5.58 10.03 -16.70
C ALA A 221 -6.79 10.96 -16.87
N LYS A 222 -7.08 11.35 -18.11
CA LYS A 222 -8.31 12.09 -18.42
C LYS A 222 -9.31 11.15 -19.08
N THR A 223 -10.47 10.94 -18.46
CA THR A 223 -11.55 10.16 -19.07
C THR A 223 -12.04 10.83 -20.34
N LEU A 224 -12.53 10.03 -21.28
CA LEU A 224 -13.09 10.55 -22.53
C LEU A 224 -14.42 11.28 -22.25
N GLY A 225 -14.87 12.12 -23.18
CA GLY A 225 -16.15 12.82 -23.07
C GLY A 225 -16.88 12.81 -24.40
N GLY A 226 -18.05 12.17 -24.43
CA GLY A 226 -19.01 12.33 -25.53
C GLY A 226 -19.74 13.66 -25.41
N ALA A 227 -20.13 14.26 -26.53
CA ALA A 227 -20.93 15.47 -26.53
C ALA A 227 -22.26 15.27 -25.80
N VAL A 228 -22.69 16.29 -25.07
CA VAL A 228 -23.90 16.27 -24.24
C VAL A 228 -24.86 17.34 -24.74
N ILE A 229 -26.09 16.95 -25.04
CA ILE A 229 -27.18 17.86 -25.37
C ILE A 229 -27.84 18.36 -24.08
N PHE A 230 -28.00 19.67 -23.97
CA PHE A 230 -28.65 20.34 -22.84
C PHE A 230 -30.10 20.66 -23.13
N SER A 231 -30.38 21.07 -24.37
CA SER A 231 -31.74 21.39 -24.81
C SER A 231 -31.85 21.35 -26.33
N CYS A 232 -33.07 21.14 -26.80
CA CYS A 232 -33.49 21.33 -28.19
C CYS A 232 -34.70 22.26 -28.24
N GLY A 233 -34.91 22.89 -29.39
CA GLY A 233 -36.12 23.66 -29.68
C GLY A 233 -37.13 22.86 -30.50
N SER A 234 -38.37 23.35 -30.53
CA SER A 234 -39.37 22.89 -31.47
C SER A 234 -39.04 23.33 -32.90
N PHE A 235 -39.53 22.58 -33.88
CA PHE A 235 -39.41 22.91 -35.30
C PHE A 235 -40.63 22.35 -36.06
N SER A 236 -40.97 22.98 -37.19
CA SER A 236 -42.02 22.51 -38.09
C SER A 236 -41.41 21.66 -39.20
N ALA A 237 -41.83 20.40 -39.34
CA ALA A 237 -41.26 19.48 -40.32
C ALA A 237 -41.70 19.76 -41.77
N ASP A 238 -42.80 20.49 -41.95
CA ASP A 238 -43.35 20.93 -43.24
C ASP A 238 -42.83 22.29 -43.71
N ALA A 239 -41.93 22.93 -42.95
CA ALA A 239 -41.33 24.19 -43.33
C ALA A 239 -40.49 24.07 -44.63
N ALA A 240 -40.43 25.18 -45.38
CA ALA A 240 -39.59 25.27 -46.58
C ALA A 240 -38.10 24.99 -46.28
N THR A 241 -37.64 25.34 -45.08
CA THR A 241 -36.33 24.98 -44.52
C THR A 241 -36.51 24.53 -43.09
N VAL A 242 -36.03 23.33 -42.77
CA VAL A 242 -36.12 22.75 -41.42
C VAL A 242 -34.74 22.79 -40.77
N SER A 243 -34.63 23.46 -39.63
CA SER A 243 -33.38 23.56 -38.86
C SER A 243 -33.60 23.12 -37.42
N LEU A 244 -32.74 22.22 -36.93
CA LEU A 244 -32.68 21.85 -35.53
C LEU A 244 -31.68 22.77 -34.82
N SER A 245 -32.11 23.41 -33.74
CA SER A 245 -31.22 24.17 -32.85
C SER A 245 -31.00 23.39 -31.56
N LEU A 246 -29.76 22.93 -31.36
CA LEU A 246 -29.38 22.07 -30.24
C LEU A 246 -28.35 22.79 -29.37
N ARG A 247 -28.61 22.99 -28.08
CA ARG A 247 -27.59 23.49 -27.15
C ARG A 247 -26.73 22.32 -26.69
N VAL A 248 -25.49 22.23 -27.16
CA VAL A 248 -24.61 21.06 -26.96
C VAL A 248 -23.27 21.49 -26.37
N THR A 249 -22.76 20.74 -25.40
CA THR A 249 -21.34 20.80 -25.01
C THR A 249 -20.56 19.70 -25.71
N VAL A 250 -19.54 20.09 -26.46
CA VAL A 250 -18.61 19.17 -27.14
C VAL A 250 -17.31 19.15 -26.36
N TYR A 251 -16.91 17.99 -25.84
CA TYR A 251 -15.67 17.88 -25.05
C TYR A 251 -14.42 17.66 -25.90
N ASN A 252 -14.56 17.07 -27.09
CA ASN A 252 -13.45 16.83 -28.00
C ASN A 252 -13.90 17.02 -29.45
N ALA A 253 -13.25 17.95 -30.15
CA ALA A 253 -13.58 18.30 -31.54
C ALA A 253 -13.12 17.25 -32.56
N ALA A 254 -12.32 16.25 -32.17
CA ALA A 254 -11.91 15.16 -33.05
C ALA A 254 -12.99 14.08 -33.22
N TYR A 255 -14.05 14.10 -32.42
CA TYR A 255 -15.11 13.10 -32.46
C TYR A 255 -16.24 13.49 -33.41
N THR A 256 -16.92 12.49 -33.95
CA THR A 256 -18.09 12.66 -34.82
C THR A 256 -19.37 12.46 -34.02
N ASN A 257 -20.32 13.37 -34.20
CA ASN A 257 -21.60 13.39 -33.50
C ASN A 257 -22.72 12.97 -34.45
N TYR A 258 -23.50 11.98 -34.05
CA TYR A 258 -24.62 11.45 -34.80
C TYR A 258 -25.91 11.84 -34.10
N ILE A 259 -26.84 12.41 -34.85
CA ILE A 259 -28.11 12.89 -34.33
C ILE A 259 -29.21 12.02 -34.92
N THR A 260 -30.12 11.55 -34.06
CA THR A 260 -31.28 10.75 -34.44
C THR A 260 -32.55 11.41 -33.90
N ILE A 261 -33.55 11.61 -34.75
CA ILE A 261 -34.89 12.07 -34.36
C ILE A 261 -35.76 10.84 -34.15
N LYS A 262 -36.34 10.71 -32.95
CA LYS A 262 -37.17 9.57 -32.56
C LYS A 262 -38.55 10.01 -32.08
N ASN A 263 -39.54 9.15 -32.25
CA ASN A 263 -40.85 9.22 -31.58
C ASN A 263 -41.00 7.97 -30.71
N GLY A 264 -40.86 8.10 -29.39
CA GLY A 264 -40.65 6.95 -28.51
C GLY A 264 -39.41 6.14 -28.96
N SER A 265 -39.58 4.83 -29.16
CA SER A 265 -38.50 3.96 -29.64
C SER A 265 -38.30 3.96 -31.16
N THR A 266 -39.21 4.57 -31.92
CA THR A 266 -39.17 4.55 -33.39
C THR A 266 -38.24 5.63 -33.90
N THR A 267 -37.27 5.25 -34.74
CA THR A 267 -36.38 6.21 -35.41
C THR A 267 -37.06 6.76 -36.66
N TYR A 268 -37.20 8.08 -36.73
CA TYR A 268 -37.80 8.78 -37.85
C TYR A 268 -36.74 9.28 -38.83
N LEU A 269 -35.61 9.75 -38.31
CA LEU A 269 -34.52 10.26 -39.13
C LEU A 269 -33.17 10.09 -38.42
N SER A 270 -32.17 9.59 -39.14
CA SER A 270 -30.77 9.55 -38.71
C SER A 270 -29.95 10.47 -39.61
N LEU A 271 -29.28 11.44 -39.01
CA LEU A 271 -28.49 12.43 -39.76
C LEU A 271 -27.07 11.93 -40.05
N ALA A 272 -26.47 12.49 -41.08
CA ALA A 272 -25.04 12.35 -41.31
C ALA A 272 -24.22 12.92 -40.14
N GLY A 273 -23.08 12.29 -39.85
CA GLY A 273 -22.20 12.67 -38.74
C GLY A 273 -21.70 14.11 -38.85
N ARG A 274 -21.64 14.81 -37.70
CA ARG A 274 -21.22 16.21 -37.60
C ARG A 274 -20.00 16.35 -36.69
N VAL A 275 -19.02 17.11 -37.15
CA VAL A 275 -17.87 17.54 -36.33
C VAL A 275 -18.10 18.98 -35.89
N TRP A 276 -17.88 19.24 -34.61
CA TRP A 276 -18.10 20.55 -34.01
C TRP A 276 -16.88 20.96 -33.19
N THR A 277 -16.65 22.27 -33.10
CA THR A 277 -15.65 22.84 -32.19
C THR A 277 -15.98 22.50 -30.74
N SER A 278 -14.96 22.33 -29.89
CA SER A 278 -15.16 22.08 -28.46
C SER A 278 -15.83 23.27 -27.77
N GLY A 279 -16.56 22.98 -26.69
CA GLY A 279 -17.27 23.97 -25.88
C GLY A 279 -18.79 23.87 -26.00
N THR A 280 -19.47 24.66 -25.16
CA THR A 280 -20.93 24.76 -25.10
C THR A 280 -21.41 25.82 -26.08
N ALA A 281 -22.22 25.43 -27.06
CA ALA A 281 -22.81 26.37 -28.01
C ALA A 281 -24.13 25.82 -28.58
N TYR A 282 -24.92 26.71 -29.17
CA TYR A 282 -26.01 26.29 -30.05
C TYR A 282 -25.43 25.76 -31.36
N ARG A 283 -25.90 24.58 -31.76
CA ARG A 283 -25.57 23.90 -33.01
C ARG A 283 -26.82 23.89 -33.86
N THR A 284 -26.78 24.64 -34.96
CA THR A 284 -27.87 24.67 -35.94
C THR A 284 -27.56 23.64 -37.03
N ILE A 285 -28.49 22.70 -37.22
CA ILE A 285 -28.40 21.68 -38.27
C ILE A 285 -29.57 21.88 -39.21
N THR A 286 -29.30 22.35 -40.42
CA THR A 286 -30.30 22.43 -41.48
C THR A 286 -30.40 21.09 -42.18
N LEU A 287 -31.61 20.55 -42.26
CA LEU A 287 -31.87 19.28 -42.93
C LEU A 287 -31.71 19.43 -44.44
N THR A 288 -31.15 18.42 -45.09
CA THR A 288 -31.15 18.34 -46.55
C THR A 288 -32.55 18.07 -47.08
N SER A 289 -32.77 18.30 -48.38
CA SER A 289 -34.06 18.01 -49.02
C SER A 289 -34.51 16.56 -48.81
N SER A 290 -33.58 15.60 -48.90
CA SER A 290 -33.88 14.18 -48.69
C SER A 290 -34.20 13.86 -47.23
N GLU A 291 -33.42 14.40 -46.28
CA GLU A 291 -33.66 14.24 -44.85
C GLU A 291 -35.04 14.81 -44.45
N ARG A 292 -35.38 15.97 -45.00
CA ARG A 292 -36.71 16.58 -44.81
C ARG A 292 -37.82 15.69 -45.37
N THR A 293 -37.67 15.17 -46.59
CA THR A 293 -38.66 14.25 -47.18
C THR A 293 -38.84 12.99 -46.33
N THR A 294 -37.75 12.40 -45.83
CA THR A 294 -37.82 11.24 -44.93
C THR A 294 -38.58 11.56 -43.66
N LEU A 295 -38.28 12.69 -43.01
CA LEU A 295 -38.97 13.12 -41.79
C LEU A 295 -40.45 13.42 -42.04
N LEU A 296 -40.77 14.10 -43.14
CA LEU A 296 -42.15 14.42 -43.51
C LEU A 296 -42.97 13.16 -43.77
N ASN A 297 -42.39 12.18 -44.48
CA ASN A 297 -43.04 10.88 -44.71
C ASN A 297 -43.28 10.12 -43.40
N ALA A 298 -42.31 10.14 -42.48
CA ALA A 298 -42.46 9.53 -41.15
C ALA A 298 -43.55 10.21 -40.30
N MET A 299 -43.86 11.48 -40.60
CA MET A 299 -44.90 12.27 -39.95
C MET A 299 -46.25 12.24 -40.69
N ALA A 300 -46.38 11.58 -41.84
CA ALA A 300 -47.57 11.66 -42.68
C ALA A 300 -48.88 11.24 -41.95
N SER A 301 -48.78 10.35 -40.96
CA SER A 301 -49.91 9.89 -40.13
C SER A 301 -50.06 10.62 -38.79
N VAL A 302 -49.18 11.58 -38.48
CA VAL A 302 -49.08 12.22 -37.16
C VAL A 302 -48.98 13.74 -37.32
N LYS A 303 -50.02 14.47 -36.88
CA LYS A 303 -50.08 15.94 -37.02
C LYS A 303 -48.98 16.67 -36.24
N SER A 304 -48.64 16.17 -35.05
CA SER A 304 -47.55 16.64 -34.20
C SER A 304 -47.18 15.56 -33.19
N PHE A 305 -45.94 15.57 -32.68
CA PHE A 305 -45.50 14.68 -31.61
C PHE A 305 -44.33 15.30 -30.84
N THR A 306 -44.07 14.80 -29.62
CA THR A 306 -42.87 15.15 -28.85
C THR A 306 -41.71 14.29 -29.33
N ALA A 307 -40.77 14.88 -30.05
CA ALA A 307 -39.60 14.17 -30.55
C ALA A 307 -38.57 13.97 -29.44
N THR A 308 -37.88 12.84 -29.44
CA THR A 308 -36.62 12.69 -28.71
C THR A 308 -35.48 12.88 -29.68
N ILE A 309 -34.62 13.87 -29.44
CA ILE A 309 -33.37 14.04 -30.16
C ILE A 309 -32.29 13.29 -29.41
N GLU A 310 -31.74 12.26 -30.02
CA GLU A 310 -30.63 11.47 -29.49
C GLU A 310 -29.31 11.91 -30.15
N LEU A 311 -28.30 12.15 -29.32
CA LEU A 311 -26.94 12.50 -29.70
C LEU A 311 -25.99 11.39 -29.27
N VAL A 312 -25.33 10.76 -30.25
CA VAL A 312 -24.30 9.74 -30.03
C VAL A 312 -22.95 10.28 -30.52
N THR A 313 -21.94 10.25 -29.67
CA THR A 313 -20.57 10.64 -30.05
C THR A 313 -19.74 9.41 -30.35
N LYS A 314 -18.98 9.43 -31.45
CA LYS A 314 -18.07 8.33 -31.81
C LYS A 314 -16.67 8.82 -32.14
N SER A 315 -15.69 8.00 -31.79
CA SER A 315 -14.31 8.07 -32.26
C SER A 315 -14.10 6.92 -33.24
N GLY A 316 -14.08 7.21 -34.55
CA GLY A 316 -14.20 6.16 -35.57
C GLY A 316 -15.54 5.43 -35.44
N SER A 317 -15.50 4.10 -35.28
CA SER A 317 -16.70 3.26 -35.07
C SER A 317 -17.11 3.12 -33.60
N THR A 318 -16.24 3.48 -32.65
CA THR A 318 -16.46 3.29 -31.21
C THR A 318 -17.26 4.44 -30.62
N GLN A 319 -18.37 4.12 -29.94
CA GLN A 319 -19.14 5.11 -29.19
C GLN A 319 -18.38 5.58 -27.93
N ILE A 320 -18.40 6.88 -27.70
CA ILE A 320 -17.80 7.53 -26.53
C ILE A 320 -18.91 7.91 -25.55
N GLY A 321 -18.92 7.24 -24.40
CA GLY A 321 -19.91 7.47 -23.35
C GLY A 321 -21.32 7.04 -23.77
N ASN A 322 -22.31 7.50 -23.00
CA ASN A 322 -23.71 7.21 -23.27
C ASN A 322 -24.30 8.18 -24.28
N ALA A 323 -25.39 7.78 -24.94
CA ALA A 323 -26.19 8.68 -25.75
C ALA A 323 -26.78 9.79 -24.86
N SER A 324 -26.77 11.02 -25.34
CA SER A 324 -27.36 12.16 -24.67
C SER A 324 -28.67 12.53 -25.38
N THR A 325 -29.72 12.85 -24.64
CA THR A 325 -31.05 13.12 -25.22
C THR A 325 -31.65 14.44 -24.76
N CYS A 326 -32.53 15.01 -25.57
CA CYS A 326 -33.48 16.05 -25.18
C CYS A 326 -34.82 15.80 -25.87
N THR A 327 -35.88 16.42 -25.35
CA THR A 327 -37.26 16.32 -25.83
C THR A 327 -37.87 17.68 -26.05
#